data_AF-A0A2D6LQJ0-F1
#
_entry.id   AF-A0A2D6LQJ0-F1
#
_cell.length_a   1.000
_cell.length_b   1.000
_cell.length_c   1.000
_cell.angle_alpha   90.00
_cell.angle_beta   90.00
_cell.angle_gamma   90.00
#
_symmetry.space_group_name_H-M   'P 1'
#
loop_
_entity.id
_entity.type
_entity.pdbx_description
1 polymer ?
#
loop_
_entity_poly.entity_id
_entity_poly.type
_entity_poly.pdbx_seq_one_letter_code
_entity_poly.pdbx_strand_id
1 'polypeptide(L)' 'KIQKNPLVTNKGIEALQKLEHLTELNLYGTRVSNNTLITLGQMKGLKKLFVWNTSITDKAIADFKALNPDIEVIAGF' A
#
# COMPACT_ATOMS: atom_id res chain seq x y z
N LYS A 1 11.45 0.23 -3.18
CA LYS A 1 11.47 0.07 -1.69
C LYS A 1 11.57 1.47 -1.07
N ILE A 2 10.52 1.97 -0.39
CA ILE A 2 10.45 3.34 0.18
C ILE A 2 10.17 3.35 1.70
N GLN A 3 10.41 2.22 2.37
CA GLN A 3 10.14 2.00 3.80
C GLN A 3 10.95 2.91 4.74
N LYS A 4 10.45 3.08 5.97
CA LYS A 4 11.02 3.90 7.06
C LYS A 4 11.31 5.36 6.68
N ASN A 5 10.56 5.90 5.72
CA ASN A 5 10.68 7.30 5.33
C ASN A 5 9.44 8.07 5.80
N PRO A 6 9.56 8.97 6.80
CA PRO A 6 8.42 9.72 7.33
C PRO A 6 7.91 10.80 6.37
N LEU A 7 8.66 11.12 5.31
CA LEU A 7 8.24 12.06 4.26
C LEU A 7 7.34 11.40 3.21
N VAL A 8 7.26 10.07 3.20
CA VAL A 8 6.31 9.35 2.34
C VAL A 8 4.91 9.56 2.91
N THR A 9 4.10 10.30 2.15
CA THR A 9 2.70 10.61 2.42
C THR A 9 1.81 10.04 1.31
N ASN A 10 0.49 10.09 1.49
CA ASN A 10 -0.48 9.63 0.49
C ASN A 10 -0.23 10.25 -0.90
N LYS A 11 0.07 11.56 -0.95
CA LYS A 11 0.40 12.26 -2.21
C LYS A 11 1.65 11.70 -2.89
N GLY A 12 2.65 11.29 -2.10
CA GLY A 12 3.85 10.65 -2.64
C GLY A 12 3.57 9.30 -3.29
N ILE A 13 2.52 8.59 -2.88
CA ILE A 13 2.13 7.30 -3.45
C ILE A 13 1.39 7.46 -4.78
N GLU A 14 0.66 8.56 -4.99
CA GLU A 14 -0.03 8.84 -6.26
C GLU A 14 0.93 8.82 -7.46
N ALA A 15 2.16 9.30 -7.27
CA ALA A 15 3.20 9.27 -8.31
C ALA A 15 3.58 7.83 -8.75
N LEU A 16 3.36 6.82 -7.90
CA LEU A 16 3.69 5.42 -8.17
C LEU A 16 2.65 4.73 -9.05
N GLN A 17 1.46 5.29 -9.23
CA GLN A 17 0.40 4.66 -10.05
C GLN A 17 0.81 4.42 -11.50
N LYS A 18 1.72 5.25 -12.03
CA LYS A 18 2.22 5.13 -13.41
C LYS A 18 3.21 3.98 -13.60
N LEU A 19 3.63 3.32 -12.52
CA LEU A 19 4.57 2.21 -12.56
C LEU A 19 3.83 0.90 -12.83
N GLU A 20 3.40 0.70 -14.08
CA GLU A 20 2.56 -0.43 -14.49
C GLU A 20 3.19 -1.81 -14.24
N HIS A 21 4.52 -1.86 -14.13
CA HIS A 21 5.29 -3.09 -13.86
C HIS A 21 5.70 -3.26 -12.40
N LEU A 22 5.30 -2.35 -11.49
CA LEU A 22 5.64 -2.50 -10.07
C LEU A 22 4.81 -3.61 -9.45
N THR A 23 5.47 -4.72 -9.10
CA THR A 23 4.82 -5.91 -8.52
C THR A 23 4.84 -5.96 -7.01
N GLU A 24 5.83 -5.32 -6.37
CA GLU A 24 5.98 -5.33 -4.92
C GLU A 24 6.23 -3.92 -4.39
N LEU A 25 5.43 -3.49 -3.41
CA LEU A 25 5.59 -2.20 -2.74
C LEU A 25 5.69 -2.36 -1.22
N ASN A 26 6.77 -1.81 -0.66
CA ASN A 26 6.98 -1.81 0.77
C ASN A 26 6.81 -0.40 1.36
N LEU A 27 5.77 -0.25 2.19
CA LEU A 27 5.38 0.97 2.89
C LEU A 27 5.63 0.89 4.40
N TYR A 28 6.38 -0.11 4.87
CA TYR A 28 6.69 -0.28 6.28
C TYR A 28 7.22 1.01 6.91
N GLY A 29 6.65 1.42 8.05
CA GLY A 29 7.16 2.57 8.81
C GLY A 29 7.02 3.92 8.10
N THR A 30 6.09 4.04 7.16
CA THR A 30 5.74 5.30 6.48
C THR A 30 4.48 5.91 7.09
N ARG A 31 4.19 7.19 6.81
CA ARG A 31 3.05 7.91 7.38
C ARG A 31 1.79 7.83 6.51
N VAL A 32 1.64 6.74 5.77
CA VAL A 32 0.47 6.49 4.91
C VAL A 32 -0.76 6.10 5.74
N SER A 33 -1.94 6.41 5.22
CA SER A 33 -3.23 6.07 5.85
C SER A 33 -4.09 5.19 4.95
N ASN A 34 -5.29 4.83 5.42
CA ASN A 34 -6.26 4.03 4.66
C ASN A 34 -6.52 4.56 3.25
N ASN A 35 -6.44 5.88 3.03
CA ASN A 35 -6.66 6.50 1.72
C ASN A 35 -5.66 6.01 0.67
N THR A 36 -4.45 5.63 1.08
CA THR A 36 -3.43 5.08 0.19
C THR A 36 -3.89 3.78 -0.48
N LEU A 37 -4.72 2.97 0.18
CA LEU A 37 -5.21 1.72 -0.38
C LEU A 37 -6.09 1.93 -1.63
N ILE A 38 -6.81 3.05 -1.72
CA ILE A 38 -7.59 3.41 -2.92
C ILE A 38 -6.67 3.55 -4.13
N THR A 39 -5.57 4.29 -3.95
CA THR A 39 -4.55 4.51 -4.98
C THR A 39 -3.86 3.20 -5.38
N LEU A 40 -3.53 2.36 -4.41
CA LEU A 40 -2.81 1.09 -4.64
C LEU A 40 -3.67 0.03 -5.33
N GLY A 41 -4.98 0.01 -5.09
CA GLY A 41 -5.90 -0.93 -5.77
C GLY A 41 -6.03 -0.67 -7.28
N GLN A 42 -5.68 0.53 -7.73
CA GLN A 42 -5.67 0.89 -9.15
C GLN A 42 -4.38 0.45 -9.87
N MET A 43 -3.36 -0.02 -9.13
CA MET A 43 -2.07 -0.42 -9.70
C MET A 43 -2.15 -1.83 -10.28
N LYS A 44 -2.33 -1.93 -11.61
CA LYS A 44 -2.52 -3.19 -12.34
C LYS A 44 -1.41 -4.23 -12.12
N GLY A 45 -0.18 -3.78 -11.94
CA GLY A 45 0.99 -4.65 -11.73
C GLY A 45 1.17 -5.13 -10.31
N LEU A 46 0.54 -4.49 -9.31
CA LEU A 46 0.84 -4.72 -7.90
C LEU A 46 0.33 -6.11 -7.47
N LYS A 47 1.21 -6.87 -6.81
CA LYS A 47 0.93 -8.22 -6.30
C LYS A 47 1.23 -8.37 -4.83
N LYS A 48 2.21 -7.65 -4.29
CA LYS A 48 2.52 -7.67 -2.85
C LYS A 48 2.63 -6.29 -2.26
N LEU A 49 2.00 -6.12 -1.10
CA LEU A 49 1.95 -4.87 -0.37
C LEU A 49 2.30 -5.11 1.10
N PHE A 50 3.34 -4.42 1.57
CA PHE A 50 3.79 -4.48 2.96
C PHE A 50 3.43 -3.20 3.71
N VAL A 51 2.63 -3.30 4.79
CA VAL A 51 2.02 -2.13 5.48
C VAL A 51 2.27 -2.07 6.99
N TRP A 52 3.24 -2.82 7.51
CA TRP A 52 3.61 -2.78 8.92
C TRP A 52 3.92 -1.36 9.41
N ASN A 53 3.61 -1.07 10.68
CA ASN A 53 3.92 0.21 11.32
C ASN A 53 3.49 1.42 10.45
N THR A 54 2.27 1.37 9.90
CA THR A 54 1.62 2.48 9.20
C THR A 54 0.33 2.84 9.93
N SER A 55 -0.39 3.86 9.48
CA SER A 55 -1.72 4.20 10.01
C SER A 55 -2.86 3.47 9.28
N ILE A 56 -2.55 2.37 8.58
CA ILE A 56 -3.54 1.52 7.92
C ILE A 56 -4.14 0.56 8.94
N THR A 57 -5.47 0.48 9.01
CA THR A 57 -6.18 -0.37 9.97
C THR A 57 -6.52 -1.75 9.39
N ASP A 58 -6.73 -2.73 10.26
CA ASP A 58 -7.10 -4.11 9.90
C ASP A 58 -8.38 -4.15 9.10
N LYS A 59 -9.36 -3.33 9.50
CA LYS A 59 -10.60 -3.18 8.76
C LYS A 59 -10.33 -2.71 7.33
N ALA A 60 -9.49 -1.69 7.15
CA ALA A 60 -9.17 -1.19 5.83
C ALA A 60 -8.41 -2.23 4.98
N ILE A 61 -7.55 -3.04 5.61
CA ILE A 61 -6.88 -4.17 4.94
C ILE A 61 -7.91 -5.21 4.50
N ALA A 62 -8.88 -5.57 5.35
CA ALA A 62 -9.92 -6.53 5.01
C ALA A 62 -10.81 -6.03 3.86
N ASP A 63 -11.27 -4.78 3.93
CA ASP A 63 -12.05 -4.13 2.87
C ASP A 63 -11.25 -4.08 1.55
N PHE A 64 -9.95 -3.75 1.62
CA PHE A 64 -9.08 -3.71 0.45
C PHE A 64 -8.87 -5.10 -0.17
N LYS A 65 -8.63 -6.14 0.63
CA LYS A 65 -8.49 -7.53 0.15
C LYS A 65 -9.77 -8.03 -0.52
N ALA A 66 -10.94 -7.66 -0.02
CA ALA A 66 -12.21 -8.03 -0.63
C ALA A 66 -12.38 -7.47 -2.05
N LEU A 67 -11.84 -6.27 -2.32
CA LEU A 67 -11.86 -5.63 -3.63
C LEU A 67 -10.67 -6.02 -4.53
N ASN A 68 -9.56 -6.45 -3.93
CA ASN A 68 -8.29 -6.73 -4.62
C ASN A 68 -7.73 -8.10 -4.19
N PRO A 69 -8.44 -9.22 -4.47
CA PRO A 69 -8.06 -10.54 -3.98
C PRO A 69 -6.71 -11.03 -4.50
N ASP A 70 -6.25 -10.50 -5.64
CA ASP A 70 -4.96 -10.84 -6.25
C ASP A 70 -3.76 -10.13 -5.62
N ILE A 71 -3.99 -9.21 -4.68
CA ILE A 71 -2.93 -8.45 -3.99
C ILE A 71 -2.72 -9.05 -2.59
N GLU A 72 -1.57 -9.68 -2.41
CA GLU A 72 -1.14 -10.16 -1.11
C GLU A 72 -0.75 -8.98 -0.22
N VAL A 73 -1.61 -8.67 0.77
CA VAL A 73 -1.28 -7.69 1.80
C VAL A 73 -0.68 -8.39 3.01
N ILE A 74 0.57 -8.03 3.29
CA ILE A 74 1.37 -8.55 4.38
C ILE A 74 1.41 -7.47 5.47
N ALA A 75 0.67 -7.75 6.52
CA ALA A 75 0.57 -6.96 7.74
C ALA A 75 0.95 -7.85 8.92
N GLY A 76 1.40 -7.23 10.00
CA GLY A 76 1.82 -7.91 11.22
C GLY A 76 1.65 -6.91 12.36
N PHE A 77 0.97 -7.38 13.38
CA PHE A 77 0.74 -6.66 14.62
C PHE A 77 1.88 -6.94 15.58
#